data_AF-A0A2V6JDA8-F1
#
_entry.id   AF-A0A2V6JDA8-F1
#
_cell.length_a   1.000
_cell.length_b   1.000
_cell.length_c   1.000
_cell.angle_alpha   90.00
_cell.angle_beta   90.00
_cell.angle_gamma   90.00
#
_symmetry.space_group_name_H-M   'P 1'
#
loop_
_entity.id
_entity.type
_entity.pdbx_description
1 polymer ?
#
loop_
_entity_poly.entity_id
_entity_poly.type
_entity_poly.pdbx_seq_one_letter_code
_entity_poly.pdbx_strand_id
1 'polypeptide(L)'
;MATNGVHPLEALMRERIVVLDGAMGTMIQGYKVSEADYRGERFRDWQGKDLKGSLELLNLTQPQVIGEIHSDYLKAGADIIETNTFSGTTIGLHDFLFQGEPNAGRKDQEFFQRVVDDAGLCALVHEINFEAARIARHAADRAANETGCQRFVGGSMGPLPVAASISPDVNDPAFRAVSFDQLRQTYFDQAKALLEGGVDLLIVETIFDTLNGKAALFAITDALAEIGRSVPLMVSGTVIDKSGRNLSGQTVEAFLVSIAHARPLILGLNCALGPDEMEPFIEELSRIAPFYVGAYPNAGLPDPLSPTGFPETPESFAPKLAAWVANGWLNLVGGCCGTTPEHIRAIVDRVRDCKPRTVPDAHASEAPGSARASRAGFGAFAETSTNVLYGKRNLPHFERPWAKYAVTFSTRNDRQLIPPERDIVLRSIVHGAEHNQYKLYVACVMPDHVHLLFEPQVREQGANGETIFWSMTEILHGIKSASAHRINKAAGTQGPVWQKESFDRLIRSERDLQEKFHYIARNPWDASIVKQNEDYPWLWTPETSSARAPKTAREARALPSKDA
;
A
#
# COMPACT_ATOMS: atom_id res chain seq x y z
N MET A 1 23.34 -25.27 24.15
CA MET A 1 24.19 -24.06 24.04
C MET A 1 23.25 -22.88 24.07
N ALA A 2 23.38 -21.99 25.06
CA ALA A 2 22.53 -20.81 25.18
C ALA A 2 22.75 -19.90 23.98
N THR A 3 21.75 -19.75 23.11
CA THR A 3 21.79 -18.87 21.95
C THR A 3 21.68 -17.42 22.43
N ASN A 4 22.63 -16.59 21.99
CA ASN A 4 22.72 -15.15 22.25
C ASN A 4 21.40 -14.41 21.95
N GLY A 5 20.46 -14.27 22.90
CA GLY A 5 19.35 -13.31 22.86
C GLY A 5 18.43 -13.26 21.63
N VAL A 6 18.60 -14.14 20.64
CA VAL A 6 17.90 -14.18 19.35
C VAL A 6 16.76 -15.19 19.43
N HIS A 7 15.57 -14.80 18.93
CA HIS A 7 14.38 -15.66 18.97
C HIS A 7 14.62 -16.97 18.18
N PRO A 8 14.14 -18.14 18.64
CA PRO A 8 14.39 -19.42 17.97
C PRO A 8 13.98 -19.45 16.48
N LEU A 9 12.88 -18.78 16.14
CA LEU A 9 12.46 -18.63 14.73
C LEU A 9 13.49 -17.88 13.88
N GLU A 10 14.10 -16.82 14.42
CA GLU A 10 15.12 -16.07 13.70
C GLU A 10 16.39 -16.92 13.52
N ALA A 11 16.79 -17.68 14.55
CA ALA A 11 17.90 -18.62 14.42
C ALA A 11 17.63 -19.64 13.29
N LEU A 12 16.41 -20.17 13.20
CA LEU A 12 16.02 -21.11 12.15
C LEU A 12 16.11 -20.49 10.74
N MET A 13 15.62 -19.26 10.56
CA MET A 13 15.68 -18.55 9.26
C MET A 13 17.09 -18.18 8.81
N ARG A 14 18.06 -18.10 9.75
CA ARG A 14 19.49 -17.92 9.41
C ARG A 14 20.11 -19.20 8.88
N GLU A 15 19.60 -20.36 9.31
CA GLU A 15 20.16 -21.66 8.97
C GLU A 15 19.55 -22.25 7.69
N ARG A 16 18.24 -22.08 7.48
CA ARG A 16 17.51 -22.66 6.34
C ARG A 16 16.25 -21.87 5.98
N ILE A 17 15.64 -22.26 4.87
CA ILE A 17 14.30 -21.81 4.52
C ILE A 17 13.28 -22.36 5.53
N VAL A 18 12.46 -21.47 6.07
CA VAL A 18 11.32 -21.79 6.94
C VAL A 18 10.08 -21.99 6.09
N VAL A 19 9.27 -22.99 6.43
CA VAL A 19 8.04 -23.29 5.70
C VAL A 19 6.81 -22.93 6.54
N LEU A 20 5.99 -22.02 6.04
CA LEU A 20 4.65 -21.72 6.53
C LEU A 20 3.65 -22.73 5.94
N ASP A 21 2.52 -22.94 6.61
CA ASP A 21 1.46 -23.82 6.13
C ASP A 21 0.71 -23.27 4.91
N GLY A 22 -0.41 -23.91 4.58
CA GLY A 22 -1.26 -23.57 3.44
C GLY A 22 -2.63 -23.05 3.88
N ALA A 23 -3.60 -23.02 2.96
CA ALA A 23 -4.93 -22.48 3.24
C ALA A 23 -5.74 -23.32 4.24
N MET A 24 -6.05 -22.73 5.40
CA MET A 24 -7.05 -23.25 6.35
C MET A 24 -8.44 -23.33 5.70
N GLY A 25 -8.89 -22.25 5.06
CA GLY A 25 -10.22 -22.17 4.44
C GLY A 25 -10.46 -23.21 3.35
N THR A 26 -9.47 -23.46 2.49
CA THR A 26 -9.53 -24.50 1.45
C THR A 26 -9.67 -25.89 2.07
N MET A 27 -8.95 -26.17 3.16
CA MET A 27 -9.06 -27.45 3.85
C MET A 27 -10.42 -27.63 4.51
N ILE A 28 -10.95 -26.62 5.20
CA ILE A 28 -12.29 -26.66 5.82
C ILE A 28 -13.38 -26.95 4.77
N GLN A 29 -13.29 -26.38 3.57
CA GLN A 29 -14.25 -26.67 2.49
C GLN A 29 -14.28 -28.15 2.10
N GLY A 30 -13.14 -28.84 2.16
CA GLY A 30 -13.04 -30.28 1.91
C GLY A 30 -13.82 -31.16 2.89
N TYR A 31 -13.99 -30.70 4.14
CA TYR A 31 -14.80 -31.37 5.16
C TYR A 31 -16.31 -31.20 4.94
N LYS A 32 -16.73 -30.32 4.01
CA LYS A 32 -18.15 -30.06 3.68
C LYS A 32 -19.03 -29.75 4.90
N VAL A 33 -18.48 -28.97 5.83
CA VAL A 33 -19.12 -28.56 7.08
C VAL A 33 -20.47 -27.88 6.80
N SER A 34 -21.53 -28.36 7.46
CA SER A 34 -22.90 -27.88 7.28
C SER A 34 -23.22 -26.71 8.21
N GLU A 35 -24.31 -25.97 7.95
CA GLU A 35 -24.78 -24.89 8.83
C GLU A 35 -25.02 -25.38 10.27
N ALA A 36 -25.53 -26.61 10.44
CA ALA A 36 -25.74 -27.20 11.76
C ALA A 36 -24.41 -27.44 12.50
N ASP A 37 -23.35 -27.78 11.77
CA ASP A 37 -22.02 -27.98 12.33
C ASP A 37 -21.37 -26.66 12.74
N TYR A 38 -21.55 -25.59 11.95
CA TYR A 38 -21.13 -24.23 12.32
C TYR A 38 -21.82 -23.76 13.59
N ARG A 39 -23.12 -24.06 13.75
CA ARG A 39 -23.87 -23.71 14.95
C ARG A 39 -23.47 -24.53 16.17
N GLY A 40 -23.20 -25.82 15.97
CA GLY A 40 -22.97 -26.77 17.05
C GLY A 40 -24.11 -26.77 18.07
N GLU A 41 -23.81 -27.13 19.32
CA GLU A 41 -24.80 -27.05 20.40
C GLU A 41 -25.02 -25.61 20.88
N ARG A 42 -23.95 -24.81 20.92
CA ARG A 42 -23.95 -23.47 21.52
C ARG A 42 -24.79 -22.45 20.75
N PHE A 43 -24.80 -22.51 19.42
CA PHE A 43 -25.52 -21.55 18.57
C PHE A 43 -26.73 -22.18 17.86
N ARG A 44 -27.21 -23.32 18.37
CA ARG A 44 -28.37 -24.03 17.81
C ARG A 44 -29.58 -23.11 17.62
N ASP A 45 -29.87 -22.30 18.64
CA ASP A 45 -31.02 -21.39 18.69
C ASP A 45 -30.68 -19.96 18.20
N TRP A 46 -29.55 -19.77 17.51
CA TRP A 46 -29.15 -18.46 16.98
C TRP A 46 -30.20 -17.90 16.01
N GLN A 47 -30.71 -16.71 16.32
CA GLN A 47 -31.80 -16.03 15.58
C GLN A 47 -31.29 -15.03 14.54
N GLY A 48 -29.97 -14.82 14.43
CA GLY A 48 -29.38 -13.99 13.40
C GLY A 48 -29.24 -14.72 12.08
N LYS A 49 -28.40 -14.19 11.19
CA LYS A 49 -28.11 -14.83 9.90
C LYS A 49 -27.39 -16.19 10.06
N ASP A 50 -27.36 -16.94 8.97
CA ASP A 50 -26.60 -18.19 8.87
C ASP A 50 -25.12 -17.98 9.24
N LEU A 51 -24.59 -18.93 10.03
CA LEU A 51 -23.22 -18.87 10.57
C LEU A 51 -22.21 -19.54 9.64
N LYS A 52 -22.67 -20.29 8.64
CA LYS A 52 -21.83 -20.88 7.60
C LYS A 52 -21.03 -19.79 6.88
N GLY A 53 -19.72 -19.96 6.88
CA GLY A 53 -18.76 -18.98 6.36
C GLY A 53 -18.00 -18.23 7.45
N SER A 54 -18.46 -18.26 8.69
CA SER A 54 -17.68 -17.80 9.86
C SER A 54 -16.69 -18.89 10.27
N LEU A 55 -15.57 -19.00 9.54
CA LEU A 55 -14.61 -20.11 9.70
C LEU A 55 -14.03 -20.17 11.12
N GLU A 56 -13.84 -19.02 11.74
CA GLU A 56 -13.29 -18.87 13.09
C GLU A 56 -14.22 -19.47 14.15
N LEU A 57 -15.53 -19.56 13.87
CA LEU A 57 -16.48 -20.19 14.80
C LEU A 57 -16.21 -21.68 14.99
N LEU A 58 -15.61 -22.34 13.99
CA LEU A 58 -15.28 -23.75 14.03
C LEU A 58 -14.19 -24.08 15.08
N ASN A 59 -13.46 -23.08 15.57
CA ASN A 59 -12.58 -23.24 16.73
C ASN A 59 -13.36 -23.67 17.98
N LEU A 60 -14.63 -23.29 18.09
CA LEU A 60 -15.49 -23.61 19.22
C LEU A 60 -16.40 -24.81 18.93
N THR A 61 -16.92 -24.91 17.71
CA THR A 61 -17.96 -25.89 17.37
C THR A 61 -17.41 -27.16 16.73
N GLN A 62 -16.26 -27.09 16.05
CA GLN A 62 -15.59 -28.22 15.40
C GLN A 62 -14.07 -28.22 15.65
N PRO A 63 -13.59 -28.08 16.91
CA PRO A 63 -12.16 -27.93 17.22
C PRO A 63 -11.30 -29.11 16.73
N GLN A 64 -11.87 -30.30 16.64
CA GLN A 64 -11.21 -31.50 16.11
C GLN A 64 -10.85 -31.36 14.62
N VAL A 65 -11.72 -30.74 13.81
CA VAL A 65 -11.46 -30.52 12.38
C VAL A 65 -10.28 -29.55 12.22
N ILE A 66 -10.27 -28.47 12.99
CA ILE A 66 -9.18 -27.49 12.96
C ILE A 66 -7.86 -28.12 13.42
N GLY A 67 -7.89 -28.92 14.50
CA GLY A 67 -6.71 -29.64 14.98
C GLY A 67 -6.15 -30.68 13.99
N GLU A 68 -7.02 -31.37 13.25
CA GLU A 68 -6.63 -32.28 12.18
C GLU A 68 -5.92 -31.54 11.03
N ILE A 69 -6.47 -30.42 10.57
CA ILE A 69 -5.87 -29.61 9.50
C ILE A 69 -4.48 -29.13 9.88
N HIS A 70 -4.29 -28.61 11.10
CA HIS A 70 -2.95 -28.24 11.60
C HIS A 70 -2.01 -29.43 11.61
N SER A 71 -2.48 -30.58 12.10
CA SER A 71 -1.68 -31.81 12.16
C SER A 71 -1.23 -32.25 10.77
N ASP A 72 -2.07 -32.09 9.75
CA ASP A 72 -1.75 -32.49 8.38
C ASP A 72 -0.73 -31.57 7.72
N TYR A 73 -0.79 -30.26 7.97
CA TYR A 73 0.28 -29.33 7.54
C TYR A 73 1.60 -29.59 8.27
N LEU A 74 1.56 -29.88 9.57
CA LEU A 74 2.77 -30.24 10.35
C LEU A 74 3.40 -31.54 9.84
N LYS A 75 2.59 -32.56 9.50
CA LYS A 75 3.05 -33.81 8.85
C LYS A 75 3.58 -33.58 7.44
N ALA A 76 3.08 -32.56 6.73
CA ALA A 76 3.63 -32.16 5.43
C ALA A 76 5.00 -31.48 5.54
N GLY A 77 5.38 -31.04 6.75
CA GLY A 77 6.68 -30.45 7.03
C GLY A 77 6.65 -28.94 7.28
N ALA A 78 5.47 -28.35 7.49
CA ALA A 78 5.37 -26.96 7.93
C ALA A 78 6.11 -26.74 9.26
N ASP A 79 6.85 -25.64 9.34
CA ASP A 79 7.54 -25.18 10.55
C ASP A 79 6.66 -24.21 11.35
N ILE A 80 5.87 -23.41 10.64
CA ILE A 80 4.89 -22.48 11.20
C ILE A 80 3.50 -22.90 10.73
N ILE A 81 2.54 -22.94 11.65
CA ILE A 81 1.12 -23.04 11.34
C ILE A 81 0.40 -21.76 11.76
N GLU A 82 -0.52 -21.28 10.93
CA GLU A 82 -1.34 -20.09 11.22
C GLU A 82 -2.59 -20.48 12.00
N THR A 83 -2.93 -19.74 13.05
CA THR A 83 -4.20 -19.92 13.77
C THR A 83 -5.39 -19.68 12.84
N ASN A 84 -6.49 -20.41 13.02
CA ASN A 84 -7.75 -20.16 12.29
C ASN A 84 -8.46 -18.90 12.81
N THR A 85 -7.87 -17.73 12.57
CA THR A 85 -8.28 -16.43 13.14
C THR A 85 -8.23 -15.28 12.15
N PHE A 86 -8.22 -15.57 10.85
CA PHE A 86 -8.09 -14.58 9.78
C PHE A 86 -9.07 -13.40 9.93
N SER A 87 -10.34 -13.68 10.20
CA SER A 87 -11.40 -12.69 10.43
C SER A 87 -11.78 -12.55 11.90
N GLY A 88 -10.95 -13.06 12.82
CA GLY A 88 -11.22 -13.21 14.26
C GLY A 88 -11.22 -11.90 15.04
N THR A 89 -11.93 -10.88 14.57
CA THR A 89 -12.05 -9.57 15.23
C THR A 89 -13.53 -9.20 15.38
N THR A 90 -13.84 -8.20 16.23
CA THR A 90 -15.23 -7.72 16.36
C THR A 90 -15.76 -7.18 15.03
N ILE A 91 -14.96 -6.43 14.29
CA ILE A 91 -15.34 -5.92 12.96
C ILE A 91 -15.33 -7.06 11.92
N GLY A 92 -14.44 -8.04 11.99
CA GLY A 92 -14.39 -9.16 11.06
C GLY A 92 -15.62 -10.06 11.17
N LEU A 93 -16.06 -10.34 12.40
CA LEU A 93 -17.19 -11.24 12.68
C LEU A 93 -18.53 -10.51 12.84
N HIS A 94 -18.58 -9.17 12.78
CA HIS A 94 -19.80 -8.40 13.01
C HIS A 94 -20.97 -8.90 12.17
N ASP A 95 -20.70 -9.19 10.90
CA ASP A 95 -21.71 -9.62 9.97
C ASP A 95 -22.38 -10.93 10.42
N PHE A 96 -21.69 -11.79 11.17
CA PHE A 96 -22.21 -13.08 11.65
C PHE A 96 -22.71 -13.06 13.08
N LEU A 97 -22.05 -12.31 13.96
CA LEU A 97 -22.21 -12.45 15.41
C LEU A 97 -22.73 -11.17 16.08
N PHE A 98 -22.93 -10.09 15.33
CA PHE A 98 -23.56 -8.85 15.82
C PHE A 98 -24.97 -8.72 15.26
N GLN A 99 -25.96 -8.50 16.13
CA GLN A 99 -27.38 -8.40 15.75
C GLN A 99 -27.87 -6.96 15.57
N GLY A 100 -27.02 -5.95 15.81
CA GLY A 100 -27.40 -4.56 15.65
C GLY A 100 -27.55 -4.17 14.18
N GLU A 101 -28.60 -3.41 13.87
CA GLU A 101 -28.88 -2.94 12.51
C GLU A 101 -28.21 -1.58 12.21
N PRO A 102 -27.74 -1.34 10.99
CA PRO A 102 -27.17 -0.05 10.60
C PRO A 102 -28.19 1.09 10.67
N ASN A 103 -27.74 2.27 11.12
CA ASN A 103 -28.57 3.47 11.09
C ASN A 103 -28.81 3.89 9.62
N ALA A 104 -30.07 4.06 9.22
CA ALA A 104 -30.46 4.40 7.85
C ALA A 104 -29.88 3.47 6.77
N GLY A 105 -29.60 2.20 7.10
CA GLY A 105 -29.06 1.20 6.18
C GLY A 105 -27.58 1.39 5.81
N ARG A 106 -26.87 2.34 6.44
CA ARG A 106 -25.44 2.59 6.18
C ARG A 106 -24.60 2.14 7.37
N LYS A 107 -23.59 1.29 7.12
CA LYS A 107 -22.57 0.93 8.12
C LYS A 107 -21.52 2.03 8.19
N ASP A 108 -21.71 2.96 9.11
CA ASP A 108 -20.83 4.09 9.38
C ASP A 108 -20.04 3.93 10.69
N GLN A 109 -19.32 4.98 11.08
CA GLN A 109 -18.50 4.95 12.28
C GLN A 109 -19.35 4.76 13.55
N GLU A 110 -20.59 5.26 13.61
CA GLU A 110 -21.46 5.02 14.77
C GLU A 110 -21.88 3.57 14.84
N PHE A 111 -22.22 2.96 13.70
CA PHE A 111 -22.51 1.52 13.62
C PHE A 111 -21.32 0.69 14.12
N PHE A 112 -20.12 0.94 13.59
CA PHE A 112 -18.94 0.17 13.99
C PHE A 112 -18.47 0.49 15.41
N GLN A 113 -18.80 1.65 15.97
CA GLN A 113 -18.57 1.91 17.38
C GLN A 113 -19.39 0.95 18.25
N ARG A 114 -20.68 0.73 17.93
CA ARG A 114 -21.50 -0.26 18.65
C ARG A 114 -21.01 -1.69 18.48
N VAL A 115 -20.46 -2.03 17.30
CA VAL A 115 -19.84 -3.35 17.07
C VAL A 115 -18.63 -3.54 17.99
N VAL A 116 -17.75 -2.54 18.06
CA VAL A 116 -16.53 -2.60 18.88
C VAL A 116 -16.85 -2.56 20.38
N ASP A 117 -17.92 -1.88 20.78
CA ASP A 117 -18.33 -1.76 22.19
C ASP A 117 -19.25 -2.91 22.67
N ASP A 118 -19.67 -3.82 21.79
CA ASP A 118 -20.56 -4.92 22.15
C ASP A 118 -19.85 -5.95 23.03
N ALA A 119 -20.15 -5.94 24.33
CA ALA A 119 -19.49 -6.79 25.31
C ALA A 119 -19.64 -8.30 25.02
N GLY A 120 -20.77 -8.72 24.44
CA GLY A 120 -21.02 -10.12 24.08
C GLY A 120 -20.12 -10.58 22.93
N LEU A 121 -20.03 -9.76 21.89
CA LEU A 121 -19.16 -9.99 20.76
C LEU A 121 -17.68 -9.92 21.16
N CYS A 122 -17.28 -8.95 21.98
CA CYS A 122 -15.90 -8.86 22.48
C CYS A 122 -15.49 -10.11 23.26
N ALA A 123 -16.35 -10.60 24.15
CA ALA A 123 -16.09 -11.84 24.90
C ALA A 123 -15.99 -13.06 23.99
N LEU A 124 -16.87 -13.16 22.99
CA LEU A 124 -16.86 -14.26 22.03
C LEU A 124 -15.64 -14.23 21.11
N VAL A 125 -15.24 -13.06 20.62
CA VAL A 125 -14.03 -12.87 19.80
C VAL A 125 -12.79 -13.25 20.60
N HIS A 126 -12.71 -12.83 21.87
CA HIS A 126 -11.61 -13.23 22.75
C HIS A 126 -11.52 -14.75 22.87
N GLU A 127 -12.63 -15.42 23.19
CA GLU A 127 -12.70 -16.87 23.33
C GLU A 127 -12.31 -17.60 22.03
N ILE A 128 -12.83 -17.15 20.88
CA ILE A 128 -12.52 -17.72 19.56
C ILE A 128 -11.02 -17.71 19.30
N ASN A 129 -10.34 -16.58 19.52
CA ASN A 129 -8.91 -16.45 19.26
C ASN A 129 -8.07 -17.22 20.28
N PHE A 130 -8.46 -17.18 21.54
CA PHE A 130 -7.79 -17.91 22.60
C PHE A 130 -7.82 -19.42 22.34
N GLU A 131 -8.99 -19.98 22.01
CA GLU A 131 -9.11 -21.41 21.69
C GLU A 131 -8.40 -21.77 20.38
N ALA A 132 -8.45 -20.91 19.36
CA ALA A 132 -7.70 -21.14 18.11
C ALA A 132 -6.18 -21.27 18.37
N ALA A 133 -5.62 -20.37 19.19
CA ALA A 133 -4.22 -20.42 19.57
C ALA A 133 -3.89 -21.69 20.37
N ARG A 134 -4.77 -22.12 21.28
CA ARG A 134 -4.59 -23.37 22.04
C ARG A 134 -4.63 -24.62 21.17
N ILE A 135 -5.56 -24.69 20.21
CA ILE A 135 -5.69 -25.81 19.28
C ILE A 135 -4.41 -25.93 18.45
N ALA A 136 -3.95 -24.82 17.86
CA ALA A 136 -2.71 -24.78 17.09
C ALA A 136 -1.48 -25.12 17.96
N ARG A 137 -1.39 -24.57 19.19
CA ARG A 137 -0.31 -24.88 20.14
C ARG A 137 -0.23 -26.37 20.45
N HIS A 138 -1.35 -26.99 20.76
CA HIS A 138 -1.38 -28.41 21.08
C HIS A 138 -0.95 -29.27 19.88
N ALA A 139 -1.33 -28.91 18.65
CA ALA A 139 -0.87 -29.60 17.45
C ALA A 139 0.65 -29.42 17.24
N ALA A 140 1.15 -28.19 17.36
CA ALA A 140 2.58 -27.86 17.23
C ALA A 140 3.44 -28.59 18.28
N ASP A 141 3.03 -28.56 19.54
CA ASP A 141 3.76 -29.21 20.65
C ASP A 141 3.77 -30.73 20.48
N ARG A 142 2.65 -31.32 20.05
CA ARG A 142 2.59 -32.76 19.74
C ARG A 142 3.57 -33.12 18.63
N ALA A 143 3.52 -32.42 17.50
CA ALA A 143 4.42 -32.67 16.38
C ALA A 143 5.89 -32.45 16.76
N ALA A 144 6.19 -31.45 17.61
CA ALA A 144 7.53 -31.21 18.12
C ALA A 144 8.02 -32.35 19.02
N ASN A 145 7.16 -32.87 19.90
CA ASN A 145 7.49 -34.02 20.75
C ASN A 145 7.69 -35.31 19.95
N GLU A 146 6.91 -35.52 18.89
CA GLU A 146 7.02 -36.71 18.03
C GLU A 146 8.25 -36.68 17.12
N THR A 147 8.63 -35.50 16.61
CA THR A 147 9.71 -35.37 15.61
C THR A 147 11.03 -34.85 16.19
N GLY A 148 11.02 -34.32 17.42
CA GLY A 148 12.14 -33.59 18.02
C GLY A 148 12.44 -32.22 17.36
N CYS A 149 11.65 -31.81 16.37
CA CYS A 149 11.83 -30.55 15.65
C CYS A 149 10.85 -29.50 16.17
N GLN A 150 11.35 -28.34 16.59
CA GLN A 150 10.47 -27.26 17.06
C GLN A 150 9.49 -26.82 15.96
N ARG A 151 8.26 -26.49 16.38
CA ARG A 151 7.17 -25.96 15.55
C ARG A 151 6.65 -24.67 16.17
N PHE A 152 6.21 -23.75 15.32
CA PHE A 152 5.78 -22.42 15.74
C PHE A 152 4.31 -22.19 15.41
N VAL A 153 3.61 -21.45 16.27
CA VAL A 153 2.23 -21.02 16.04
C VAL A 153 2.19 -19.54 15.74
N GLY A 154 1.75 -19.19 14.54
CA GLY A 154 1.50 -17.82 14.12
C GLY A 154 0.07 -17.39 14.41
N GLY A 155 -0.09 -16.34 15.22
CA GLY A 155 -1.38 -15.70 15.41
C GLY A 155 -1.76 -14.90 14.18
N SER A 156 -2.58 -15.47 13.29
CA SER A 156 -3.05 -14.83 12.06
C SER A 156 -4.05 -13.71 12.38
N MET A 157 -3.76 -12.52 11.87
CA MET A 157 -4.58 -11.32 11.94
C MET A 157 -4.78 -10.81 10.51
N GLY A 158 -5.88 -11.25 9.88
CA GLY A 158 -6.21 -10.91 8.52
C GLY A 158 -6.82 -9.50 8.38
N PRO A 159 -7.17 -9.12 7.15
CA PRO A 159 -7.78 -7.85 6.85
C PRO A 159 -9.25 -7.84 7.25
N LEU A 160 -9.79 -6.64 7.44
CA LEU A 160 -11.20 -6.44 7.78
C LEU A 160 -12.04 -6.20 6.54
N PRO A 161 -13.38 -6.43 6.58
CA PRO A 161 -14.28 -6.16 5.46
C PRO A 161 -14.46 -4.68 5.11
N VAL A 162 -13.66 -3.79 5.70
CA VAL A 162 -13.74 -2.33 5.62
C VAL A 162 -12.37 -1.75 5.35
N ALA A 163 -12.31 -0.65 4.59
CA ALA A 163 -11.09 0.12 4.35
C ALA A 163 -11.17 1.46 5.09
N ALA A 164 -10.09 1.87 5.76
CA ALA A 164 -9.99 3.19 6.35
C ALA A 164 -9.38 4.22 5.40
N SER A 165 -8.59 3.82 4.41
CA SER A 165 -8.03 4.77 3.44
C SER A 165 -8.96 5.09 2.28
N ILE A 166 -9.95 4.24 2.00
CA ILE A 166 -10.84 4.32 0.82
C ILE A 166 -12.29 4.46 1.28
N SER A 167 -13.05 5.35 0.63
CA SER A 167 -14.50 5.40 0.83
C SER A 167 -15.18 4.23 0.12
N PRO A 168 -16.10 3.50 0.77
CA PRO A 168 -16.96 2.53 0.08
C PRO A 168 -18.03 3.19 -0.80
N ASP A 169 -18.25 4.50 -0.68
CA ASP A 169 -19.20 5.25 -1.49
C ASP A 169 -18.46 6.15 -2.48
N VAL A 170 -18.54 5.79 -3.77
CA VAL A 170 -17.91 6.54 -4.86
C VAL A 170 -18.49 7.96 -5.02
N ASN A 171 -19.71 8.20 -4.56
CA ASN A 171 -20.36 9.51 -4.62
C ASN A 171 -19.97 10.40 -3.42
N ASP A 172 -19.39 9.81 -2.38
CA ASP A 172 -18.93 10.50 -1.18
C ASP A 172 -17.48 10.08 -0.86
N PRO A 173 -16.48 10.65 -1.54
CA PRO A 173 -15.08 10.28 -1.35
C PRO A 173 -14.53 10.68 0.04
N ALA A 174 -15.24 11.53 0.79
CA ALA A 174 -14.87 11.93 2.15
C ALA A 174 -15.35 10.93 3.20
N PHE A 175 -16.41 10.18 2.92
CA PHE A 175 -16.94 9.18 3.84
C PHE A 175 -15.93 8.09 4.20
N ARG A 176 -15.94 7.67 5.46
CA ARG A 176 -15.21 6.49 5.96
C ARG A 176 -16.14 5.68 6.83
N ALA A 177 -16.24 4.39 6.54
CA ALA A 177 -17.06 3.46 7.31
C ALA A 177 -16.52 3.29 8.74
N VAL A 178 -15.20 3.30 8.90
CA VAL A 178 -14.53 3.05 10.19
C VAL A 178 -13.49 4.11 10.50
N SER A 179 -13.23 4.31 11.79
CA SER A 179 -12.16 5.17 12.30
C SER A 179 -10.90 4.35 12.61
N PHE A 180 -9.75 5.03 12.72
CA PHE A 180 -8.49 4.38 13.11
C PHE A 180 -8.57 3.78 14.52
N ASP A 181 -9.24 4.45 15.46
CA ASP A 181 -9.35 3.97 16.84
C ASP A 181 -10.19 2.69 16.94
N GLN A 182 -11.25 2.58 16.13
CA GLN A 182 -12.07 1.36 16.03
C GLN A 182 -11.26 0.19 15.49
N LEU A 183 -10.46 0.45 14.45
CA LEU A 183 -9.53 -0.54 13.92
C LEU A 183 -8.46 -0.95 14.94
N ARG A 184 -7.89 0.02 15.67
CA ARG A 184 -6.90 -0.25 16.71
C ARG A 184 -7.51 -1.14 17.81
N GLN A 185 -8.71 -0.81 18.28
CA GLN A 185 -9.37 -1.58 19.34
C GLN A 185 -9.68 -3.01 18.89
N THR A 186 -10.27 -3.19 17.71
CA THR A 186 -10.63 -4.53 17.23
C THR A 186 -9.42 -5.46 17.07
N TYR A 187 -8.29 -4.93 16.58
CA TYR A 187 -7.05 -5.69 16.49
C TYR A 187 -6.36 -5.88 17.85
N PHE A 188 -6.53 -4.95 18.78
CA PHE A 188 -5.94 -5.06 20.13
C PHE A 188 -6.57 -6.23 20.87
N ASP A 189 -7.90 -6.33 20.84
CA ASP A 189 -8.64 -7.41 21.49
C ASP A 189 -8.24 -8.78 20.91
N GLN A 190 -8.09 -8.86 19.59
CA GLN A 190 -7.60 -10.06 18.91
C GLN A 190 -6.16 -10.42 19.32
N ALA A 191 -5.23 -9.47 19.19
CA ALA A 191 -3.81 -9.68 19.50
C ALA A 191 -3.63 -10.13 20.95
N LYS A 192 -4.36 -9.51 21.88
CA LYS A 192 -4.36 -9.87 23.30
C LYS A 192 -4.79 -11.32 23.50
N ALA A 193 -5.91 -11.74 22.93
CA ALA A 193 -6.41 -13.12 23.06
C ALA A 193 -5.44 -14.16 22.46
N LEU A 194 -4.83 -13.87 21.30
CA LEU A 194 -3.81 -14.71 20.68
C LEU A 194 -2.56 -14.84 21.58
N LEU A 195 -2.10 -13.73 22.15
CA LEU A 195 -0.96 -13.72 23.08
C LEU A 195 -1.27 -14.48 24.36
N GLU A 196 -2.47 -14.36 24.93
CA GLU A 196 -2.89 -15.15 26.09
C GLU A 196 -2.99 -16.65 25.75
N GLY A 197 -3.41 -16.98 24.53
CA GLY A 197 -3.48 -18.35 24.01
C GLY A 197 -2.12 -18.98 23.68
N GLY A 198 -1.03 -18.21 23.76
CA GLY A 198 0.33 -18.75 23.69
C GLY A 198 0.93 -18.84 22.30
N VAL A 199 0.59 -17.95 21.36
CA VAL A 199 1.28 -17.88 20.04
C VAL A 199 2.77 -17.55 20.17
N ASP A 200 3.58 -17.97 19.18
CA ASP A 200 5.03 -17.70 19.09
C ASP A 200 5.37 -16.45 18.27
N LEU A 201 4.46 -16.04 17.40
CA LEU A 201 4.57 -14.84 16.56
C LEU A 201 3.18 -14.31 16.25
N LEU A 202 3.09 -13.03 15.91
CA LEU A 202 1.88 -12.42 15.36
C LEU A 202 2.09 -12.13 13.87
N ILE A 203 1.09 -12.46 13.06
CA ILE A 203 1.13 -12.34 11.60
C ILE A 203 0.01 -11.39 11.18
N VAL A 204 0.37 -10.17 10.76
CA VAL A 204 -0.58 -9.26 10.11
C VAL A 204 -0.50 -9.52 8.62
N GLU A 205 -1.50 -10.21 8.07
CA GLU A 205 -1.45 -10.72 6.71
C GLU A 205 -2.53 -10.16 5.79
N THR A 206 -2.34 -10.35 4.47
CA THR A 206 -3.27 -9.92 3.42
C THR A 206 -3.63 -8.43 3.54
N ILE A 207 -2.65 -7.58 3.86
CA ILE A 207 -2.89 -6.13 4.04
C ILE A 207 -3.20 -5.51 2.67
N PHE A 208 -4.49 -5.34 2.37
CA PHE A 208 -4.97 -4.63 1.18
C PHE A 208 -5.02 -3.11 1.40
N ASP A 209 -5.26 -2.69 2.65
CA ASP A 209 -5.28 -1.29 3.06
C ASP A 209 -4.22 -1.05 4.14
N THR A 210 -3.17 -0.31 3.77
CA THR A 210 -2.06 0.03 4.67
C THR A 210 -2.52 0.78 5.92
N LEU A 211 -3.61 1.56 5.89
CA LEU A 211 -4.08 2.24 7.09
C LEU A 211 -4.64 1.27 8.13
N ASN A 212 -5.35 0.23 7.67
CA ASN A 212 -5.77 -0.89 8.52
C ASN A 212 -4.56 -1.64 9.08
N GLY A 213 -3.58 -1.95 8.22
CA GLY A 213 -2.33 -2.58 8.65
C GLY A 213 -1.64 -1.77 9.76
N LYS A 214 -1.55 -0.45 9.62
CA LYS A 214 -0.98 0.43 10.66
C LYS A 214 -1.77 0.43 11.96
N ALA A 215 -3.10 0.31 11.91
CA ALA A 215 -3.91 0.16 13.12
C ALA A 215 -3.61 -1.17 13.83
N ALA A 216 -3.46 -2.27 13.09
CA ALA A 216 -3.03 -3.56 13.64
C ALA A 216 -1.64 -3.48 14.29
N LEU A 217 -0.67 -2.85 13.61
CA LEU A 217 0.69 -2.68 14.13
C LEU A 217 0.73 -1.87 15.43
N PHE A 218 -0.08 -0.82 15.53
CA PHE A 218 -0.23 -0.04 16.75
C PHE A 218 -0.86 -0.89 17.86
N ALA A 219 -1.95 -1.60 17.54
CA ALA A 219 -2.66 -2.47 18.47
C ALA A 219 -1.78 -3.59 19.04
N ILE A 220 -0.94 -4.21 18.20
CA ILE A 220 0.03 -5.22 18.62
C ILE A 220 1.04 -4.63 19.60
N THR A 221 1.52 -3.41 19.34
CA THR A 221 2.46 -2.72 20.25
C THR A 221 1.84 -2.53 21.65
N ASP A 222 0.58 -2.08 21.70
CA ASP A 222 -0.16 -1.93 22.95
C ASP A 222 -0.40 -3.28 23.65
N ALA A 223 -0.81 -4.31 22.90
CA ALA A 223 -1.10 -5.63 23.46
C ALA A 223 0.15 -6.33 24.03
N LEU A 224 1.29 -6.22 23.35
CA LEU A 224 2.58 -6.74 23.85
C LEU A 224 3.00 -6.03 25.14
N ALA A 225 2.80 -4.71 25.21
CA ALA A 225 3.11 -3.91 26.40
C ALA A 225 2.21 -4.29 27.59
N GLU A 226 0.91 -4.50 27.35
CA GLU A 226 -0.04 -4.90 28.40
C GLU A 226 0.22 -6.32 28.92
N ILE A 227 0.44 -7.28 28.03
CA ILE A 227 0.68 -8.69 28.39
C ILE A 227 2.09 -8.91 28.94
N GLY A 228 3.04 -8.03 28.65
CA GLY A 228 4.44 -8.17 29.08
C GLY A 228 5.19 -9.31 28.38
N ARG A 229 4.72 -9.73 27.19
CA ARG A 229 5.38 -10.72 26.32
C ARG A 229 5.98 -10.03 25.11
N SER A 230 7.09 -10.58 24.60
CA SER A 230 7.69 -10.17 23.34
C SER A 230 7.72 -11.36 22.41
N VAL A 231 6.95 -11.27 21.32
CA VAL A 231 6.98 -12.23 20.21
C VAL A 231 7.32 -11.49 18.92
N PRO A 232 8.02 -12.12 17.96
CA PRO A 232 8.28 -11.53 16.66
C PRO A 232 6.99 -11.21 15.90
N LEU A 233 7.12 -10.22 15.02
CA LEU A 233 6.06 -9.75 14.14
C LEU A 233 6.39 -10.14 12.70
N MET A 234 5.41 -10.70 12.00
CA MET A 234 5.40 -10.88 10.55
C MET A 234 4.35 -9.96 9.95
N VAL A 235 4.71 -9.28 8.86
CA VAL A 235 3.81 -8.39 8.12
C VAL A 235 3.79 -8.84 6.67
N SER A 236 2.60 -9.11 6.14
CA SER A 236 2.42 -9.48 4.74
C SER A 236 1.41 -8.58 4.04
N GLY A 237 1.87 -7.96 2.94
CA GLY A 237 1.03 -7.16 2.06
C GLY A 237 0.36 -8.03 0.99
N THR A 238 -0.69 -7.50 0.36
CA THR A 238 -1.26 -8.13 -0.84
C THR A 238 -1.24 -7.15 -2.02
N VAL A 239 -0.75 -7.65 -3.16
CA VAL A 239 -0.77 -6.92 -4.43
C VAL A 239 -1.93 -7.47 -5.24
N ILE A 240 -2.88 -6.61 -5.60
CA ILE A 240 -4.18 -7.09 -6.11
C ILE A 240 -4.17 -7.41 -7.61
N ASP A 241 -3.19 -6.88 -8.36
CA ASP A 241 -3.06 -7.10 -9.79
C ASP A 241 -1.62 -6.84 -10.29
N LYS A 242 -1.42 -6.99 -11.60
CA LYS A 242 -0.13 -6.76 -12.27
C LYS A 242 0.34 -5.30 -12.26
N SER A 243 -0.47 -4.35 -11.77
CA SER A 243 -0.03 -2.95 -11.60
C SER A 243 0.95 -2.77 -10.44
N GLY A 244 1.09 -3.79 -9.59
CA GLY A 244 2.04 -3.78 -8.47
C GLY A 244 1.57 -2.93 -7.30
N ARG A 245 0.26 -2.74 -7.15
CA ARG A 245 -0.34 -1.94 -6.08
C ARG A 245 -1.22 -2.78 -5.18
N ASN A 246 -1.28 -2.42 -3.91
CA ASN A 246 -2.38 -2.85 -3.04
C ASN A 246 -3.66 -2.04 -3.34
N LEU A 247 -4.76 -2.38 -2.67
CA LEU A 247 -6.05 -1.71 -2.90
C LEU A 247 -6.02 -0.23 -2.52
N SER A 248 -5.20 0.17 -1.54
CA SER A 248 -4.97 1.58 -1.19
C SER A 248 -4.03 2.33 -2.15
N GLY A 249 -3.62 1.69 -3.26
CA GLY A 249 -2.86 2.29 -4.34
C GLY A 249 -1.35 2.39 -4.10
N GLN A 250 -0.83 1.77 -3.04
CA GLN A 250 0.59 1.78 -2.70
C GLN A 250 1.37 0.71 -3.46
N THR A 251 2.56 1.06 -3.95
CA THR A 251 3.54 0.10 -4.47
C THR A 251 4.21 -0.68 -3.34
N VAL A 252 4.92 -1.77 -3.67
CA VAL A 252 5.71 -2.57 -2.70
C VAL A 252 6.66 -1.70 -1.87
N GLU A 253 7.41 -0.81 -2.52
CA GLU A 253 8.30 0.14 -1.83
C GLU A 253 7.53 1.09 -0.90
N ALA A 254 6.40 1.65 -1.35
CA ALA A 254 5.62 2.57 -0.53
C ALA A 254 4.99 1.88 0.68
N PHE A 255 4.57 0.62 0.52
CA PHE A 255 4.11 -0.23 1.60
C PHE A 255 5.21 -0.47 2.65
N LEU A 256 6.40 -0.91 2.22
CA LEU A 256 7.57 -1.10 3.10
C LEU A 256 7.86 0.17 3.91
N VAL A 257 7.99 1.33 3.26
CA VAL A 257 8.25 2.61 3.95
C VAL A 257 7.16 2.93 4.97
N SER A 258 5.90 2.66 4.63
CA SER A 258 4.74 2.95 5.49
C SER A 258 4.72 2.10 6.77
N ILE A 259 5.25 0.87 6.73
CA ILE A 259 5.23 -0.09 7.85
C ILE A 259 6.57 -0.24 8.57
N ALA A 260 7.68 0.28 8.02
CA ALA A 260 9.04 0.08 8.55
C ALA A 260 9.22 0.47 10.02
N HIS A 261 8.42 1.42 10.52
CA HIS A 261 8.40 1.84 11.92
C HIS A 261 8.07 0.70 12.90
N ALA A 262 7.35 -0.33 12.46
CA ALA A 262 7.00 -1.49 13.28
C ALA A 262 8.14 -2.51 13.43
N ARG A 263 9.22 -2.38 12.63
CA ARG A 263 10.39 -3.28 12.66
C ARG A 263 10.01 -4.77 12.67
N PRO A 264 9.21 -5.24 11.70
CA PRO A 264 8.85 -6.65 11.64
C PRO A 264 10.10 -7.51 11.50
N LEU A 265 10.05 -8.73 12.05
CA LEU A 265 11.07 -9.73 11.79
C LEU A 265 11.00 -10.17 10.31
N ILE A 266 9.77 -10.40 9.82
CA ILE A 266 9.51 -10.90 8.47
C ILE A 266 8.59 -9.93 7.73
N LEU A 267 8.96 -9.55 6.51
CA LEU A 267 8.11 -8.82 5.58
C LEU A 267 7.83 -9.70 4.36
N GLY A 268 6.57 -9.84 3.96
CA GLY A 268 6.20 -10.70 2.84
C GLY A 268 5.08 -10.19 1.96
N LEU A 269 4.74 -11.01 0.97
CA LEU A 269 3.56 -10.87 0.14
C LEU A 269 2.77 -12.19 0.12
N ASN A 270 1.45 -12.07 0.14
CA ASN A 270 0.56 -13.23 0.09
C ASN A 270 -0.78 -12.92 -0.60
N CYS A 271 -1.47 -14.00 -0.95
CA CYS A 271 -2.80 -13.99 -1.57
C CYS A 271 -2.85 -13.20 -2.90
N ALA A 272 -4.07 -13.05 -3.44
CA ALA A 272 -4.46 -12.38 -4.70
C ALA A 272 -3.85 -12.94 -5.99
N LEU A 273 -2.55 -13.21 -6.01
CA LEU A 273 -1.76 -13.62 -7.16
C LEU A 273 -1.25 -15.05 -7.00
N GLY A 274 -1.11 -15.74 -8.13
CA GLY A 274 -0.33 -16.97 -8.22
C GLY A 274 1.18 -16.67 -8.23
N PRO A 275 2.03 -17.71 -8.27
CA PRO A 275 3.47 -17.50 -8.31
C PRO A 275 3.90 -16.67 -9.51
N ASP A 276 3.46 -17.01 -10.72
CA ASP A 276 3.91 -16.32 -11.95
C ASP A 276 3.61 -14.81 -11.92
N GLU A 277 2.45 -14.41 -11.39
CA GLU A 277 2.10 -13.00 -11.27
C GLU A 277 2.80 -12.28 -10.12
N MET A 278 3.12 -12.99 -9.03
CA MET A 278 3.73 -12.41 -7.83
C MET A 278 5.25 -12.24 -7.96
N GLU A 279 5.90 -13.03 -8.82
CA GLU A 279 7.36 -13.05 -9.02
C GLU A 279 8.05 -11.67 -9.10
N PRO A 280 7.64 -10.73 -9.96
CA PRO A 280 8.34 -9.44 -10.07
C PRO A 280 8.29 -8.63 -8.76
N PHE A 281 7.26 -8.81 -7.96
CA PHE A 281 7.11 -8.12 -6.67
C PHE A 281 7.94 -8.77 -5.57
N ILE A 282 8.15 -10.09 -5.63
CA ILE A 282 9.09 -10.80 -4.75
C ILE A 282 10.53 -10.38 -5.06
N GLU A 283 10.90 -10.31 -6.34
CA GLU A 283 12.22 -9.81 -6.75
C GLU A 283 12.44 -8.38 -6.22
N GLU A 284 11.50 -7.47 -6.45
CA GLU A 284 11.57 -6.09 -5.97
C GLU A 284 11.70 -6.04 -4.44
N LEU A 285 10.82 -6.74 -3.72
CA LEU A 285 10.80 -6.77 -2.26
C LEU A 285 12.13 -7.31 -1.70
N SER A 286 12.65 -8.40 -2.28
CA SER A 286 13.91 -9.02 -1.85
C SER A 286 15.10 -8.08 -1.94
N ARG A 287 15.08 -7.15 -2.90
CA ARG A 287 16.13 -6.16 -3.11
C ARG A 287 16.06 -5.01 -2.10
N ILE A 288 14.86 -4.55 -1.75
CA ILE A 288 14.66 -3.33 -0.94
C ILE A 288 14.44 -3.61 0.56
N ALA A 289 14.01 -4.81 0.94
CA ALA A 289 13.63 -5.12 2.31
C ALA A 289 14.85 -5.25 3.24
N PRO A 290 14.92 -4.49 4.35
CA PRO A 290 15.95 -4.68 5.38
C PRO A 290 15.63 -5.80 6.38
N PHE A 291 14.56 -6.57 6.12
CA PHE A 291 14.05 -7.63 7.00
C PHE A 291 14.18 -9.01 6.31
N TYR A 292 13.85 -10.09 7.02
CA TYR A 292 13.66 -11.40 6.39
C TYR A 292 12.46 -11.33 5.44
N VAL A 293 12.52 -12.04 4.31
CA VAL A 293 11.48 -11.98 3.27
C VAL A 293 10.70 -13.28 3.19
N GLY A 294 9.37 -13.18 3.20
CA GLY A 294 8.46 -14.31 3.06
C GLY A 294 7.57 -14.21 1.82
N ALA A 295 7.16 -15.34 1.25
CA ALA A 295 6.16 -15.37 0.19
C ALA A 295 5.27 -16.62 0.28
N TYR A 296 3.96 -16.43 0.18
CA TYR A 296 2.98 -17.53 0.21
C TYR A 296 1.81 -17.21 -0.74
N PRO A 297 2.00 -17.42 -2.06
CA PRO A 297 1.01 -17.09 -3.08
C PRO A 297 -0.18 -18.07 -3.09
N ASN A 298 -1.23 -17.70 -3.82
CA ASN A 298 -2.33 -18.63 -4.13
C ASN A 298 -1.85 -19.72 -5.09
N ALA A 299 -2.55 -20.87 -5.14
CA ALA A 299 -2.32 -21.94 -6.11
C ALA A 299 -2.76 -21.54 -7.55
N GLY A 300 -2.25 -20.42 -8.04
CA GLY A 300 -2.69 -19.76 -9.27
C GLY A 300 -3.77 -18.72 -9.02
N LEU A 301 -4.23 -18.08 -10.08
CA LEU A 301 -5.40 -17.20 -10.02
C LEU A 301 -6.67 -18.05 -9.85
N PRO A 302 -7.71 -17.54 -9.16
CA PRO A 302 -8.96 -18.28 -8.98
C PRO A 302 -9.56 -18.75 -10.30
N ASP A 303 -9.87 -20.05 -10.38
CA ASP A 303 -10.49 -20.71 -11.53
C ASP A 303 -11.72 -21.51 -11.05
N PRO A 304 -12.95 -21.02 -11.30
CA PRO A 304 -14.18 -21.72 -10.91
C PRO A 304 -14.36 -23.11 -11.53
N LEU A 305 -13.64 -23.42 -12.61
CA LEU A 305 -13.70 -24.74 -13.25
C LEU A 305 -12.74 -25.75 -12.62
N SER A 306 -11.79 -25.29 -11.79
CA SER A 306 -10.89 -26.18 -11.06
C SER A 306 -11.62 -26.87 -9.90
N PRO A 307 -11.33 -28.17 -9.62
CA PRO A 307 -11.89 -28.88 -8.46
C PRO A 307 -11.65 -28.18 -7.12
N THR A 308 -10.53 -27.47 -6.98
CA THR A 308 -10.16 -26.74 -5.75
C THR A 308 -10.50 -25.25 -5.83
N GLY A 309 -11.01 -24.78 -6.97
CA GLY A 309 -11.13 -23.36 -7.30
C GLY A 309 -9.81 -22.71 -7.74
N PHE A 310 -8.73 -23.49 -7.85
CA PHE A 310 -7.38 -23.01 -8.17
C PHE A 310 -6.65 -23.98 -9.12
N PRO A 311 -5.98 -23.51 -10.19
CA PRO A 311 -5.49 -24.38 -11.25
C PRO A 311 -4.15 -25.06 -10.95
N GLU A 312 -3.34 -24.54 -10.03
CA GLU A 312 -2.01 -25.10 -9.76
C GLU A 312 -2.10 -26.40 -8.93
N THR A 313 -1.23 -27.34 -9.29
CA THR A 313 -1.01 -28.62 -8.59
C THR A 313 0.29 -28.55 -7.79
N PRO A 314 0.53 -29.45 -6.83
CA PRO A 314 1.82 -29.51 -6.13
C PRO A 314 3.03 -29.57 -7.08
N GLU A 315 2.90 -30.31 -8.19
CA GLU A 315 3.94 -30.51 -9.20
C GLU A 315 4.24 -29.24 -10.00
N SER A 316 3.25 -28.40 -10.23
CA SER A 316 3.40 -27.15 -10.98
C SER A 316 3.71 -25.94 -10.07
N PHE A 317 3.23 -25.96 -8.83
CA PHE A 317 3.40 -24.88 -7.85
C PHE A 317 4.80 -24.85 -7.22
N ALA A 318 5.24 -25.97 -6.63
CA ALA A 318 6.48 -26.02 -5.87
C ALA A 318 7.76 -25.69 -6.65
N PRO A 319 7.92 -26.05 -7.95
CA PRO A 319 9.07 -25.61 -8.73
C PRO A 319 9.24 -24.09 -8.82
N LYS A 320 8.12 -23.34 -8.88
CA LYS A 320 8.12 -21.88 -9.03
C LYS A 320 8.65 -21.20 -7.76
N LEU A 321 8.16 -21.63 -6.60
CA LEU A 321 8.66 -21.13 -5.30
C LEU A 321 10.12 -21.53 -5.06
N ALA A 322 10.50 -22.75 -5.45
CA ALA A 322 11.89 -23.21 -5.35
C ALA A 322 12.83 -22.34 -6.22
N ALA A 323 12.38 -21.83 -7.36
CA ALA A 323 13.15 -20.91 -8.19
C ALA A 323 13.43 -19.58 -7.46
N TRP A 324 12.44 -19.02 -6.76
CA TRP A 324 12.63 -17.80 -5.96
C TRP A 324 13.62 -18.00 -4.82
N VAL A 325 13.53 -19.15 -4.14
CA VAL A 325 14.48 -19.56 -3.12
C VAL A 325 15.89 -19.72 -3.70
N ALA A 326 16.03 -20.37 -4.86
CA ALA A 326 17.31 -20.57 -5.54
C ALA A 326 17.95 -19.23 -5.98
N ASN A 327 17.13 -18.23 -6.31
CA ASN A 327 17.59 -16.87 -6.58
C ASN A 327 18.05 -16.12 -5.31
N GLY A 328 17.89 -16.71 -4.12
CA GLY A 328 18.26 -16.10 -2.85
C GLY A 328 17.32 -14.98 -2.43
N TRP A 329 16.06 -15.01 -2.86
CA TRP A 329 15.09 -13.94 -2.59
C TRP A 329 14.31 -14.11 -1.28
N LEU A 330 14.24 -15.34 -0.75
CA LEU A 330 13.33 -15.69 0.34
C LEU A 330 14.05 -16.32 1.54
N ASN A 331 13.42 -16.14 2.70
CA ASN A 331 13.74 -16.78 3.98
C ASN A 331 12.60 -17.70 4.45
N LEU A 332 11.37 -17.36 4.04
CA LEU A 332 10.15 -18.11 4.34
C LEU A 332 9.34 -18.34 3.06
N VAL A 333 8.78 -19.54 2.93
CA VAL A 333 7.86 -19.91 1.84
C VAL A 333 6.62 -20.60 2.42
N GLY A 334 5.47 -20.46 1.78
CA GLY A 334 4.24 -21.15 2.17
C GLY A 334 3.20 -21.15 1.07
N GLY A 335 1.95 -21.38 1.43
CA GLY A 335 0.82 -21.31 0.50
C GLY A 335 -0.35 -20.50 1.04
N CYS A 336 -1.11 -19.86 0.16
CA CYS A 336 -2.38 -19.21 0.50
C CYS A 336 -3.54 -19.97 -0.18
N CYS A 337 -4.56 -19.28 -0.71
CA CYS A 337 -5.78 -19.92 -1.21
C CYS A 337 -5.49 -21.01 -2.27
N GLY A 338 -6.16 -22.16 -2.13
CA GLY A 338 -6.01 -23.31 -3.02
C GLY A 338 -4.86 -24.25 -2.68
N THR A 339 -3.95 -23.87 -1.79
CA THR A 339 -2.85 -24.75 -1.36
C THR A 339 -3.32 -25.76 -0.32
N THR A 340 -2.68 -26.94 -0.32
CA THR A 340 -3.02 -28.10 0.52
C THR A 340 -1.74 -28.69 1.15
N PRO A 341 -1.84 -29.65 2.10
CA PRO A 341 -0.69 -30.35 2.65
C PRO A 341 0.23 -30.98 1.58
N GLU A 342 -0.32 -31.44 0.45
CA GLU A 342 0.47 -31.96 -0.67
C GLU A 342 1.34 -30.87 -1.31
N HIS A 343 0.81 -29.64 -1.44
CA HIS A 343 1.59 -28.50 -1.92
C HIS A 343 2.72 -28.18 -0.96
N ILE A 344 2.43 -28.12 0.34
CA ILE A 344 3.45 -27.83 1.36
C ILE A 344 4.54 -28.90 1.37
N ARG A 345 4.19 -30.19 1.27
CA ARG A 345 5.17 -31.28 1.16
C ARG A 345 6.06 -31.12 -0.06
N ALA A 346 5.47 -30.82 -1.22
CA ALA A 346 6.23 -30.60 -2.45
C ALA A 346 7.18 -29.39 -2.37
N ILE A 347 6.80 -28.34 -1.63
CA ILE A 347 7.68 -27.19 -1.33
C ILE A 347 8.83 -27.64 -0.44
N VAL A 348 8.54 -28.30 0.69
CA VAL A 348 9.53 -28.79 1.67
C VAL A 348 10.60 -29.63 0.98
N ASP A 349 10.19 -30.59 0.14
CA ASP A 349 11.09 -31.50 -0.57
C ASP A 349 12.06 -30.76 -1.51
N ARG A 350 11.69 -29.57 -1.99
CA ARG A 350 12.50 -28.78 -2.93
C ARG A 350 13.37 -27.73 -2.24
N VAL A 351 12.97 -27.19 -1.10
CA VAL A 351 13.64 -26.04 -0.46
C VAL A 351 14.51 -26.42 0.73
N ARG A 352 14.43 -27.66 1.23
CA ARG A 352 15.11 -28.12 2.45
C ARG A 352 16.62 -27.88 2.46
N ASP A 353 17.28 -28.09 1.31
CA ASP A 353 18.73 -27.95 1.16
C ASP A 353 19.15 -26.60 0.56
N CYS A 354 18.20 -25.69 0.35
CA CYS A 354 18.48 -24.37 -0.18
C CYS A 354 18.97 -23.40 0.89
N LYS A 355 19.83 -22.47 0.49
CA LYS A 355 20.33 -21.41 1.37
C LYS A 355 19.31 -20.28 1.47
N PRO A 356 19.04 -19.76 2.69
CA PRO A 356 18.16 -18.61 2.86
C PRO A 356 18.81 -17.32 2.35
N ARG A 357 17.95 -16.35 1.98
CA ARG A 357 18.39 -14.98 1.64
C ARG A 357 19.23 -14.37 2.77
N THR A 358 20.34 -13.74 2.41
CA THR A 358 21.12 -12.94 3.36
C THR A 358 20.46 -11.58 3.54
N VAL A 359 20.08 -11.24 4.77
CA VAL A 359 19.53 -9.93 5.09
C VAL A 359 20.65 -8.88 5.04
N PRO A 360 20.46 -7.73 4.35
CA PRO A 360 21.46 -6.66 4.34
C PRO A 360 21.78 -6.16 5.75
N ASP A 361 23.06 -5.95 6.07
CA ASP A 361 23.48 -5.45 7.39
C ASP A 361 22.85 -4.08 7.67
N ALA A 362 22.07 -3.98 8.75
CA ALA A 362 21.42 -2.75 9.20
C ALA A 362 22.42 -1.63 9.55
N HIS A 363 23.71 -1.94 9.67
CA HIS A 363 24.80 -0.98 9.91
C HIS A 363 25.43 -0.40 8.63
N ALA A 364 25.17 -0.98 7.45
CA ALA A 364 25.71 -0.50 6.17
C ALA A 364 24.70 0.34 5.36
N SER A 365 23.42 0.26 5.71
CA SER A 365 22.33 1.01 5.09
C SER A 365 21.78 2.01 6.11
N GLU A 366 22.18 3.28 6.01
CA GLU A 366 21.35 4.37 6.52
C GLU A 366 19.93 4.12 5.99
N ALA A 367 18.98 3.90 6.90
CA ALA A 367 17.59 3.66 6.54
C ALA A 367 17.14 4.71 5.50
N PRO A 368 16.46 4.33 4.41
CA PRO A 368 15.96 5.31 3.45
C PRO A 368 15.00 6.26 4.16
N GLY A 369 15.51 7.45 4.45
CA GLY A 369 14.78 8.68 4.73
C GLY A 369 13.48 8.55 5.51
N SER A 370 13.52 8.00 6.73
CA SER A 370 12.67 8.56 7.78
C SER A 370 13.21 9.97 8.01
N ALA A 371 12.43 10.99 7.65
CA ALA A 371 12.71 12.36 8.02
C ALA A 371 12.68 12.49 9.56
N ARG A 372 13.78 12.10 10.20
CA ARG A 372 14.15 12.58 11.52
C ARG A 372 14.65 14.00 11.31
N ALA A 373 13.77 14.95 11.60
CA ALA A 373 14.20 16.28 11.96
C ALA A 373 15.02 16.20 13.25
N SER A 374 16.33 16.01 13.15
CA SER A 374 17.28 16.36 14.18
C SER A 374 18.69 16.49 13.61
N ARG A 375 19.31 17.62 13.98
CA ARG A 375 20.60 18.13 13.51
C ARG A 375 21.77 17.20 13.81
N ALA A 376 22.80 17.43 12.99
CA ALA A 376 24.24 17.26 13.24
C ALA A 376 24.87 15.95 12.76
N GLY A 377 25.46 16.06 11.55
CA GLY A 377 26.84 15.68 11.28
C GLY A 377 27.05 14.27 10.74
N PHE A 378 27.30 14.15 9.43
CA PHE A 378 28.44 13.42 8.87
C PHE A 378 28.67 13.82 7.41
N GLY A 379 29.94 13.83 7.01
CA GLY A 379 30.42 14.29 5.73
C GLY A 379 30.40 13.23 4.62
N ALA A 380 30.26 13.78 3.41
CA ALA A 380 30.83 13.37 2.13
C ALA A 380 30.41 12.03 1.50
N PHE A 381 29.24 12.05 0.86
CA PHE A 381 29.09 11.62 -0.54
C PHE A 381 28.52 12.79 -1.37
N ALA A 382 28.87 12.84 -2.66
CA ALA A 382 28.78 14.00 -3.55
C ALA A 382 27.49 14.84 -3.41
N GLU A 383 27.70 16.10 -3.06
CA GLU A 383 26.70 17.16 -2.88
C GLU A 383 25.86 17.41 -4.14
N THR A 384 24.57 17.10 -4.08
CA THR A 384 23.54 17.92 -4.74
C THR A 384 22.46 18.26 -3.70
N SER A 385 22.80 19.25 -2.87
CA SER A 385 21.96 20.10 -2.00
C SER A 385 20.63 19.54 -1.47
N THR A 386 20.64 19.23 -0.18
CA THR A 386 19.50 19.00 0.73
C THR A 386 18.68 20.26 1.05
N ASN A 387 18.34 21.07 0.06
CA ASN A 387 17.47 22.23 0.25
C ASN A 387 16.07 21.92 -0.29
N VAL A 388 15.38 20.97 0.35
CA VAL A 388 13.92 20.86 0.18
C VAL A 388 13.30 22.01 0.95
N LEU A 389 12.65 22.92 0.26
CA LEU A 389 11.90 24.00 0.89
C LEU A 389 10.51 23.50 1.24
N TYR A 390 10.15 23.63 2.52
CA TYR A 390 8.83 23.30 3.03
C TYR A 390 8.03 24.59 3.21
N GLY A 391 7.01 24.79 2.37
CA GLY A 391 6.07 25.90 2.48
C GLY A 391 4.72 25.41 2.96
N LYS A 392 4.19 25.99 4.04
CA LYS A 392 2.80 25.77 4.47
C LYS A 392 1.91 26.90 3.95
N ARG A 393 0.97 26.57 3.06
CA ARG A 393 -0.25 27.36 2.82
C ARG A 393 -1.43 26.64 3.50
N ASN A 394 -2.45 26.24 2.75
CA ASN A 394 -3.54 25.37 3.23
C ASN A 394 -3.22 23.87 3.04
N LEU A 395 -2.38 23.51 2.05
CA LEU A 395 -1.80 22.18 1.85
C LEU A 395 -0.26 22.26 1.88
N PRO A 396 0.45 21.18 2.27
CA PRO A 396 1.91 21.14 2.24
C PRO A 396 2.42 21.09 0.80
N HIS A 397 3.26 22.05 0.41
CA HIS A 397 3.92 22.04 -0.90
C HIS A 397 5.37 21.59 -0.74
N PHE A 398 5.81 20.73 -1.66
CA PHE A 398 7.15 20.16 -1.70
C PHE A 398 7.93 20.77 -2.85
N GLU A 399 9.00 21.49 -2.55
CA GLU A 399 9.82 22.14 -3.57
C GLU A 399 11.29 21.69 -3.47
N ARG A 400 11.77 21.11 -4.56
CA ARG A 400 13.18 20.97 -4.93
C ARG A 400 13.59 22.13 -5.86
N PRO A 401 14.51 23.02 -5.45
CA PRO A 401 14.86 24.24 -6.19
C PRO A 401 15.35 24.04 -7.63
N TRP A 402 15.89 22.86 -7.94
CA TRP A 402 16.48 22.51 -9.24
C TRP A 402 15.62 21.58 -10.09
N ALA A 403 14.41 21.23 -9.65
CA ALA A 403 13.61 20.23 -10.35
C ALA A 403 12.71 20.83 -11.44
N LYS A 404 12.23 19.96 -12.34
CA LYS A 404 11.25 20.30 -13.37
C LYS A 404 9.83 20.15 -12.80
N TYR A 405 8.97 21.14 -13.04
CA TYR A 405 7.60 21.18 -12.53
C TYR A 405 6.59 21.38 -13.65
N ALA A 406 5.52 20.59 -13.61
CA ALA A 406 4.27 20.90 -14.30
C ALA A 406 3.34 21.63 -13.33
N VAL A 407 2.92 22.85 -13.66
CA VAL A 407 2.05 23.66 -12.81
C VAL A 407 0.79 24.06 -13.57
N THR A 408 -0.34 24.02 -12.88
CA THR A 408 -1.62 24.53 -13.36
C THR A 408 -2.19 25.54 -12.38
N PHE A 409 -2.65 26.69 -12.84
CA PHE A 409 -3.41 27.63 -12.02
C PHE A 409 -4.61 28.20 -12.74
N SER A 410 -5.69 28.43 -11.99
CA SER A 410 -6.98 28.82 -12.56
C SER A 410 -7.37 30.25 -12.20
N THR A 411 -8.24 30.83 -13.02
CA THR A 411 -8.88 32.10 -12.75
C THR A 411 -9.81 31.99 -11.54
N ARG A 412 -10.04 33.11 -10.88
CA ARG A 412 -10.93 33.17 -9.72
C ARG A 412 -12.39 33.24 -10.17
N ASN A 413 -13.26 32.52 -9.46
CA ASN A 413 -14.72 32.49 -9.70
C ASN A 413 -15.07 32.11 -11.15
N ASP A 414 -14.33 31.14 -11.72
CA ASP A 414 -14.56 30.59 -13.06
C ASP A 414 -14.57 31.65 -14.20
N ARG A 415 -13.85 32.75 -13.98
CA ARG A 415 -13.72 33.84 -14.96
C ARG A 415 -13.08 33.33 -16.25
N GLN A 416 -13.66 33.69 -17.40
CA GLN A 416 -13.11 33.40 -18.72
C GLN A 416 -12.27 34.58 -19.23
N LEU A 417 -11.03 34.31 -19.62
CA LEU A 417 -10.09 35.26 -20.19
C LEU A 417 -10.40 35.50 -21.66
N ILE A 418 -10.66 36.75 -22.03
CA ILE A 418 -10.80 37.13 -23.43
C ILE A 418 -9.45 37.07 -24.17
N PRO A 419 -9.43 36.97 -25.52
CA PRO A 419 -8.19 36.89 -26.29
C PRO A 419 -7.08 37.90 -25.91
N PRO A 420 -7.37 39.22 -25.73
CA PRO A 420 -6.33 40.17 -25.32
C PRO A 420 -5.79 39.94 -23.90
N GLU A 421 -6.60 39.37 -23.01
CA GLU A 421 -6.16 39.01 -21.66
C GLU A 421 -5.24 37.80 -21.71
N ARG A 422 -5.54 36.79 -22.53
CA ARG A 422 -4.67 35.63 -22.75
C ARG A 422 -3.31 36.03 -23.34
N ASP A 423 -3.27 37.03 -24.22
CA ASP A 423 -2.02 37.63 -24.71
C ASP A 423 -1.19 38.21 -23.56
N ILE A 424 -1.83 38.95 -22.65
CA ILE A 424 -1.16 39.52 -21.48
C ILE A 424 -0.59 38.42 -20.58
N VAL A 425 -1.34 37.35 -20.35
CA VAL A 425 -0.89 36.21 -19.53
C VAL A 425 0.32 35.54 -20.18
N LEU A 426 0.22 35.18 -21.46
CA LEU A 426 1.31 34.50 -22.16
C LEU A 426 2.58 35.35 -22.20
N ARG A 427 2.47 36.65 -22.49
CA ARG A 427 3.61 37.58 -22.43
C ARG A 427 4.21 37.68 -21.04
N SER A 428 3.40 37.61 -19.98
CA SER A 428 3.89 37.65 -18.61
C SER A 428 4.69 36.40 -18.24
N ILE A 429 4.29 35.24 -18.77
CA ILE A 429 5.03 33.97 -18.63
C ILE A 429 6.36 34.08 -19.40
N VAL A 430 6.31 34.35 -20.70
CA VAL A 430 7.52 34.42 -21.54
C VAL A 430 8.52 35.44 -21.01
N HIS A 431 8.05 36.59 -20.52
CA HIS A 431 8.91 37.60 -19.90
C HIS A 431 9.70 37.07 -18.69
N GLY A 432 9.10 36.25 -17.82
CA GLY A 432 9.82 35.63 -16.70
C GLY A 432 10.92 34.67 -17.16
N ALA A 433 10.66 33.91 -18.22
CA ALA A 433 11.66 33.03 -18.84
C ALA A 433 12.81 33.82 -19.49
N GLU A 434 12.51 34.91 -20.20
CA GLU A 434 13.50 35.80 -20.81
C GLU A 434 14.41 36.49 -19.77
N HIS A 435 13.92 36.70 -18.55
CA HIS A 435 14.69 37.29 -17.44
C HIS A 435 15.38 36.22 -16.58
N ASN A 436 15.54 35.00 -17.11
CA ASN A 436 16.24 33.90 -16.47
C ASN A 436 15.68 33.56 -15.07
N GLN A 437 14.37 33.72 -14.85
CA GLN A 437 13.73 33.26 -13.61
C GLN A 437 13.54 31.75 -13.61
N TYR A 438 13.24 31.19 -14.78
CA TYR A 438 13.05 29.77 -15.02
C TYR A 438 13.29 29.45 -16.50
N LYS A 439 13.65 28.20 -16.78
CA LYS A 439 13.67 27.63 -18.12
C LYS A 439 12.29 27.08 -18.44
N LEU A 440 11.66 27.60 -19.48
CA LEU A 440 10.31 27.20 -19.89
C LEU A 440 10.38 26.11 -20.97
N TYR A 441 9.64 25.01 -20.75
CA TYR A 441 9.52 23.91 -21.70
C TYR A 441 8.22 24.02 -22.51
N VAL A 442 7.08 24.34 -21.89
CA VAL A 442 5.82 24.63 -22.58
C VAL A 442 4.93 25.51 -21.71
N ALA A 443 4.15 26.39 -22.33
CA ALA A 443 3.09 27.15 -21.68
C ALA A 443 1.82 27.12 -22.54
N CYS A 444 0.67 26.86 -21.93
CA CYS A 444 -0.64 26.91 -22.59
C CYS A 444 -1.60 27.73 -21.75
N VAL A 445 -2.08 28.86 -22.27
CA VAL A 445 -3.07 29.71 -21.59
C VAL A 445 -4.45 29.36 -22.12
N MET A 446 -5.23 28.63 -21.31
CA MET A 446 -6.63 28.30 -21.57
C MET A 446 -7.54 29.48 -21.19
N PRO A 447 -8.82 29.48 -21.59
CA PRO A 447 -9.77 30.53 -21.20
C PRO A 447 -9.89 30.72 -19.67
N ASP A 448 -9.83 29.67 -18.87
CA ASP A 448 -10.07 29.69 -17.42
C ASP A 448 -8.87 29.24 -16.57
N HIS A 449 -7.80 28.75 -17.20
CA HIS A 449 -6.60 28.30 -16.48
C HIS A 449 -5.35 28.37 -17.35
N VAL A 450 -4.20 28.12 -16.74
CA VAL A 450 -2.89 28.11 -17.39
C VAL A 450 -2.16 26.84 -17.02
N HIS A 451 -1.57 26.17 -18.01
CA HIS A 451 -0.61 25.09 -17.82
C HIS A 451 0.80 25.54 -18.14
N LEU A 452 1.75 25.22 -17.27
CA LEU A 452 3.18 25.51 -17.43
C LEU A 452 4.00 24.24 -17.18
N LEU A 453 5.10 24.10 -17.92
CA LEU A 453 6.16 23.14 -17.63
C LEU A 453 7.48 23.90 -17.61
N PHE A 454 8.13 24.00 -16.46
CA PHE A 454 9.33 24.81 -16.30
C PHE A 454 10.31 24.22 -15.27
N GLU A 455 11.52 24.76 -15.27
CA GLU A 455 12.60 24.45 -14.32
C GLU A 455 13.16 25.76 -13.76
N PRO A 456 13.08 26.02 -12.45
CA PRO A 456 13.60 27.24 -11.85
C PRO A 456 15.10 27.43 -12.14
N GLN A 457 15.53 28.69 -12.33
CA GLN A 457 16.92 29.02 -12.61
C GLN A 457 17.61 29.63 -11.38
N VAL A 458 18.94 29.66 -11.44
CA VAL A 458 19.77 30.29 -10.40
C VAL A 458 19.48 31.80 -10.36
N ARG A 459 19.13 32.28 -9.17
CA ARG A 459 18.90 33.70 -8.88
C ARG A 459 20.19 34.39 -8.47
N GLU A 460 20.91 33.81 -7.51
CA GLU A 460 22.15 34.35 -6.97
C GLU A 460 23.03 33.27 -6.35
N GLN A 461 24.31 33.58 -6.20
CA GLN A 461 25.25 32.76 -5.41
C GLN A 461 25.30 33.35 -4.00
N GLY A 462 24.93 32.55 -3.00
CA GLY A 462 24.94 32.94 -1.60
C GLY A 462 26.35 33.15 -1.06
N ALA A 463 26.47 33.92 0.03
CA ALA A 463 27.75 34.30 0.64
C ALA A 463 28.62 33.11 1.08
N ASN A 464 28.02 31.92 1.25
CA ASN A 464 28.68 30.70 1.70
C ASN A 464 28.91 29.67 0.56
N GLY A 465 28.73 30.06 -0.71
CA GLY A 465 28.83 29.15 -1.85
C GLY A 465 27.55 28.36 -2.18
N GLU A 466 26.44 28.62 -1.47
CA GLU A 466 25.15 28.01 -1.77
C GLU A 466 24.50 28.65 -3.00
N THR A 467 24.06 27.83 -3.96
CA THR A 467 23.31 28.32 -5.12
C THR A 467 21.84 28.57 -4.74
N ILE A 468 21.39 29.82 -4.83
CA ILE A 468 20.02 30.21 -4.55
C ILE A 468 19.25 30.25 -5.87
N PHE A 469 18.21 29.41 -5.97
CA PHE A 469 17.31 29.38 -7.12
C PHE A 469 16.12 30.30 -6.88
N TRP A 470 15.47 30.72 -7.96
CA TRP A 470 14.12 31.26 -7.86
C TRP A 470 13.17 30.20 -7.29
N SER A 471 12.39 30.55 -6.28
CA SER A 471 11.38 29.60 -5.80
C SER A 471 10.17 29.55 -6.74
N MET A 472 9.52 28.40 -6.83
CA MET A 472 8.25 28.22 -7.55
C MET A 472 7.20 29.21 -7.03
N THR A 473 7.18 29.47 -5.73
CA THR A 473 6.26 30.46 -5.13
C THR A 473 6.50 31.87 -5.67
N GLU A 474 7.75 32.32 -5.74
CA GLU A 474 8.10 33.64 -6.29
C GLU A 474 7.79 33.74 -7.78
N ILE A 475 8.12 32.71 -8.54
CA ILE A 475 7.84 32.64 -9.99
C ILE A 475 6.34 32.78 -10.25
N LEU A 476 5.52 31.93 -9.61
CA LEU A 476 4.07 31.94 -9.80
C LEU A 476 3.45 33.24 -9.28
N HIS A 477 3.94 33.78 -8.18
CA HIS A 477 3.50 35.08 -7.69
C HIS A 477 3.82 36.20 -8.70
N GLY A 478 5.03 36.19 -9.29
CA GLY A 478 5.43 37.15 -10.33
C GLY A 478 4.51 37.09 -11.55
N ILE A 479 4.26 35.89 -12.07
CA ILE A 479 3.38 35.68 -13.23
C ILE A 479 1.95 36.14 -12.92
N LYS A 480 1.37 35.66 -11.81
CA LYS A 480 -0.02 35.96 -11.43
C LYS A 480 -0.23 37.44 -11.11
N SER A 481 0.68 38.07 -10.37
CA SER A 481 0.56 39.49 -10.00
C SER A 481 0.76 40.41 -11.21
N ALA A 482 1.76 40.16 -12.04
CA ALA A 482 2.02 40.97 -13.23
C ALA A 482 0.89 40.88 -14.27
N SER A 483 0.41 39.65 -14.54
CA SER A 483 -0.70 39.45 -15.47
C SER A 483 -2.01 40.06 -14.94
N ALA A 484 -2.34 39.86 -13.67
CA ALA A 484 -3.55 40.45 -13.07
C ALA A 484 -3.51 41.98 -13.11
N HIS A 485 -2.36 42.60 -12.78
CA HIS A 485 -2.20 44.05 -12.83
C HIS A 485 -2.41 44.59 -14.25
N ARG A 486 -1.79 43.96 -15.26
CA ARG A 486 -1.90 44.38 -16.67
C ARG A 486 -3.31 44.19 -17.23
N ILE A 487 -3.98 43.08 -16.90
CA ILE A 487 -5.37 42.82 -17.28
C ILE A 487 -6.28 43.91 -16.70
N ASN A 488 -6.18 44.15 -15.40
CA ASN A 488 -6.99 45.16 -14.71
C ASN A 488 -6.75 46.57 -15.26
N LYS A 489 -5.49 46.92 -15.54
CA LYS A 489 -5.13 48.20 -16.16
C LYS A 489 -5.73 48.36 -17.56
N ALA A 490 -5.71 47.30 -18.37
CA ALA A 490 -6.29 47.33 -19.72
C ALA A 490 -7.83 47.41 -19.69
N ALA A 491 -8.46 46.79 -18.69
CA ALA A 491 -9.92 46.78 -18.51
C ALA A 491 -10.47 47.98 -17.70
N GLY A 492 -9.60 48.80 -17.09
CA GLY A 492 -10.03 49.87 -16.18
C GLY A 492 -10.65 49.35 -14.88
N THR A 493 -10.34 48.12 -14.47
CA THR A 493 -10.92 47.45 -13.30
C THR A 493 -9.89 47.26 -12.18
N GLN A 494 -10.33 46.80 -11.01
CA GLN A 494 -9.47 46.39 -9.91
C GLN A 494 -9.98 45.06 -9.32
N GLY A 495 -9.05 44.22 -8.85
CA GLY A 495 -9.39 42.99 -8.15
C GLY A 495 -8.53 41.79 -8.56
N PRO A 496 -8.72 40.64 -7.88
CA PRO A 496 -7.96 39.42 -8.15
C PRO A 496 -8.46 38.72 -9.42
N VAL A 497 -7.55 38.38 -10.33
CA VAL A 497 -7.85 37.58 -11.53
C VAL A 497 -7.68 36.08 -11.26
N TRP A 498 -6.72 35.71 -10.41
CA TRP A 498 -6.30 34.33 -10.19
C TRP A 498 -6.74 33.79 -8.85
N GLN A 499 -6.91 32.47 -8.76
CA GLN A 499 -6.97 31.77 -7.48
C GLN A 499 -5.61 31.88 -6.77
N LYS A 500 -5.66 31.86 -5.44
CA LYS A 500 -4.46 31.92 -4.59
C LYS A 500 -3.58 30.69 -4.80
N GLU A 501 -4.20 29.51 -4.89
CA GLU A 501 -3.50 28.24 -5.04
C GLU A 501 -3.24 27.87 -6.51
N SER A 502 -2.36 26.90 -6.68
CA SER A 502 -2.01 26.27 -7.95
C SER A 502 -1.82 24.77 -7.69
N PHE A 503 -2.06 23.95 -8.71
CA PHE A 503 -1.71 22.54 -8.68
C PHE A 503 -0.31 22.36 -9.27
N ASP A 504 0.58 21.67 -8.58
CA ASP A 504 1.94 21.41 -9.02
C ASP A 504 2.28 19.91 -9.00
N ARG A 505 3.16 19.49 -9.93
CA ARG A 505 3.68 18.13 -10.01
C ARG A 505 5.16 18.16 -10.34
N LEU A 506 5.96 17.51 -9.49
CA LEU A 506 7.36 17.22 -9.74
C LEU A 506 7.50 16.20 -10.88
N ILE A 507 8.33 16.51 -11.87
CA ILE A 507 8.65 15.60 -12.98
C ILE A 507 9.83 14.70 -12.56
N ARG A 508 9.65 13.38 -12.68
CA ARG A 508 10.56 12.39 -12.08
C ARG A 508 11.51 11.71 -13.08
N SER A 509 11.25 11.83 -14.38
CA SER A 509 12.07 11.24 -15.43
C SER A 509 11.90 11.98 -16.76
N GLU A 510 12.79 11.72 -17.72
CA GLU A 510 12.66 12.26 -19.09
C GLU A 510 11.38 11.78 -19.80
N ARG A 511 10.95 10.54 -19.52
CA ARG A 511 9.67 10.02 -20.04
C ARG A 511 8.49 10.80 -19.46
N ASP A 512 8.46 11.03 -18.15
CA ASP A 512 7.41 11.83 -17.47
C ASP A 512 7.39 13.28 -18.00
N LEU A 513 8.56 13.83 -18.31
CA LEU A 513 8.69 15.15 -18.93
C LEU A 513 8.03 15.20 -20.31
N GLN A 514 8.35 14.23 -21.18
CA GLN A 514 7.79 14.15 -22.53
C GLN A 514 6.28 13.93 -22.49
N GLU A 515 5.79 12.99 -21.68
CA GLU A 515 4.36 12.72 -21.52
C GLU A 515 3.61 13.98 -21.05
N LYS A 516 4.16 14.73 -20.09
CA LYS A 516 3.54 15.96 -19.60
C LYS A 516 3.63 17.12 -20.58
N PHE A 517 4.73 17.24 -21.31
CA PHE A 517 4.87 18.21 -22.39
C PHE A 517 3.76 17.99 -23.44
N HIS A 518 3.59 16.76 -23.91
CA HIS A 518 2.56 16.43 -24.91
C HIS A 518 1.14 16.65 -24.37
N TYR A 519 0.88 16.28 -23.11
CA TYR A 519 -0.41 16.54 -22.47
C TYR A 519 -0.76 18.03 -22.45
N ILE A 520 0.20 18.89 -22.04
CA ILE A 520 -0.03 20.34 -21.99
C ILE A 520 -0.22 20.90 -23.41
N ALA A 521 0.61 20.47 -24.36
CA ALA A 521 0.53 20.95 -25.73
C ALA A 521 -0.80 20.58 -26.41
N ARG A 522 -1.35 19.40 -26.12
CA ARG A 522 -2.62 18.92 -26.74
C ARG A 522 -3.88 19.52 -26.13
N ASN A 523 -3.78 20.12 -24.95
CA ASN A 523 -4.91 20.53 -24.13
C ASN A 523 -5.97 21.37 -24.87
N PRO A 524 -5.63 22.38 -25.72
CA PRO A 524 -6.64 23.15 -26.46
C PRO A 524 -7.54 22.32 -27.38
N TRP A 525 -7.01 21.23 -27.95
CA TRP A 525 -7.74 20.34 -28.85
C TRP A 525 -8.51 19.27 -28.11
N ASP A 526 -7.89 18.66 -27.09
CA ASP A 526 -8.56 17.64 -26.26
C ASP A 526 -9.75 18.25 -25.50
N ALA A 527 -9.67 19.54 -25.12
CA ALA A 527 -10.76 20.30 -24.50
C ALA A 527 -11.75 20.92 -25.51
N SER A 528 -11.59 20.65 -26.82
CA SER A 528 -12.46 21.18 -27.90
C SER A 528 -12.57 22.72 -27.94
N ILE A 529 -11.53 23.44 -27.49
CA ILE A 529 -11.47 24.91 -27.57
C ILE A 529 -11.18 25.38 -29.01
N VAL A 530 -10.39 24.60 -29.74
CA VAL A 530 -10.09 24.80 -31.17
C VAL A 530 -10.24 23.47 -31.91
N LYS A 531 -10.59 23.53 -33.20
CA LYS A 531 -10.67 22.33 -34.04
C LYS A 531 -9.27 21.76 -34.26
N GLN A 532 -9.17 20.45 -34.49
CA GLN A 532 -7.87 19.76 -34.71
C GLN A 532 -7.01 20.36 -35.84
N ASN A 533 -7.63 21.06 -36.78
CA ASN A 533 -6.98 21.71 -37.92
C ASN A 533 -6.67 23.20 -37.70
N GLU A 534 -6.98 23.77 -36.54
CA GLU A 534 -6.77 25.18 -36.21
C GLU A 534 -5.60 25.36 -35.23
N ASP A 535 -4.85 26.45 -35.40
CA ASP A 535 -3.77 26.82 -34.50
C ASP A 535 -4.31 27.48 -33.22
N TYR A 536 -3.65 27.24 -32.09
CA TYR A 536 -3.96 27.91 -30.82
C TYR A 536 -2.90 28.97 -30.50
N PRO A 537 -3.19 30.29 -30.62
CA PRO A 537 -2.20 31.35 -30.48
C PRO A 537 -1.56 31.45 -29.08
N TRP A 538 -2.22 30.90 -28.06
CA TRP A 538 -1.76 30.96 -26.67
C TRP A 538 -1.05 29.70 -26.17
N LEU A 539 -0.57 28.87 -27.11
CA LEU A 539 0.37 27.78 -26.86
C LEU A 539 1.78 28.24 -27.23
N TRP A 540 2.70 28.20 -26.28
CA TRP A 540 4.11 28.50 -26.48
C TRP A 540 4.97 27.25 -26.25
N THR A 541 5.91 27.04 -27.16
CA THR A 541 6.99 26.05 -27.09
C THR A 541 8.31 26.70 -27.54
N PRO A 542 9.48 26.15 -27.17
CA PRO A 542 10.77 26.66 -27.62
C PRO A 542 10.88 26.78 -29.15
N GLU A 543 10.23 25.87 -29.88
CA GLU A 543 10.29 25.82 -31.34
C GLU A 543 9.44 26.92 -32.03
N THR A 544 8.33 27.35 -31.40
CA THR A 544 7.46 28.44 -31.91
C THR A 544 8.12 29.83 -31.90
N SER A 545 9.32 29.97 -31.33
CA SER A 545 10.12 31.21 -31.38
C SER A 545 10.90 31.40 -32.70
N SER A 546 11.01 30.36 -33.53
CA SER A 546 11.56 30.43 -34.89
C SER A 546 10.43 30.70 -35.89
N ALA A 547 10.66 31.55 -36.91
CA ALA A 547 9.65 32.09 -37.83
C ALA A 547 8.97 31.07 -38.79
N ARG A 548 8.88 29.78 -38.41
CA ARG A 548 8.12 28.72 -39.08
C ARG A 548 7.45 27.86 -38.00
N ALA A 549 6.15 27.59 -38.16
CA ALA A 549 5.44 26.66 -37.28
C ALA A 549 6.17 25.29 -37.23
N PRO A 550 6.46 24.71 -36.05
CA PRO A 550 7.38 23.57 -35.94
C PRO A 550 6.71 22.19 -36.15
N LYS A 551 7.54 21.18 -36.44
CA LYS A 551 7.12 19.78 -36.66
C LYS A 551 6.45 19.14 -35.44
N THR A 552 6.84 19.48 -34.21
CA THR A 552 6.35 18.84 -32.97
C THR A 552 4.92 19.22 -32.58
N ALA A 553 4.50 20.47 -32.81
CA ALA A 553 3.09 20.87 -32.68
C ALA A 553 2.22 20.17 -33.72
N ARG A 554 2.78 19.82 -34.88
CA ARG A 554 2.12 19.07 -35.96
C ARG A 554 2.05 17.56 -35.67
N GLU A 555 3.06 16.99 -35.01
CA GLU A 555 3.10 15.59 -34.57
C GLU A 555 2.19 15.35 -33.35
N ALA A 556 2.11 16.30 -32.40
CA ALA A 556 1.16 16.23 -31.29
C ALA A 556 -0.31 16.28 -31.75
N ARG A 557 -0.59 16.96 -32.88
CA ARG A 557 -1.90 16.98 -33.56
C ARG A 557 -2.25 15.67 -34.28
N ALA A 558 -1.26 14.83 -34.59
CA ALA A 558 -1.40 13.64 -35.42
C ALA A 558 -1.49 12.32 -34.64
N LEU A 559 -1.41 12.37 -33.30
CA LEU A 559 -1.52 11.19 -32.45
C LEU A 559 -3.00 10.84 -32.18
N PRO A 560 -3.40 9.55 -32.29
CA PRO A 560 -4.78 9.13 -32.06
C PRO A 560 -5.31 9.54 -30.67
N SER A 561 -6.64 9.66 -30.54
CA SER A 561 -7.28 9.90 -29.25
C SER A 561 -7.06 8.71 -28.32
N LYS A 562 -7.18 8.91 -27.01
CA LYS A 562 -7.05 7.84 -26.00
C LYS A 562 -8.10 6.71 -26.14
N ASP A 563 -9.07 6.88 -27.03
CA ASP A 563 -10.15 5.94 -27.30
C ASP A 563 -10.08 5.33 -28.72
N ALA A 564 -8.90 5.33 -29.35
CA ALA A 564 -8.66 4.73 -30.66
C ALA A 564 -7.56 3.66 -30.62
#